data_AF-A0A812GQV1-F1
#
_entry.id   AF-A0A812GQV1-F1
#
_cell.length_a   1.000
_cell.length_b   1.000
_cell.length_c   1.000
_cell.angle_alpha   90.00
_cell.angle_beta   90.00
_cell.angle_gamma   90.00
#
_symmetry.space_group_name_H-M   'P 1'
#
loop_
_entity.id
_entity.type
_entity.pdbx_description
1 polymer ?
#
loop_
_entity_poly.entity_id
_entity_poly.type
_entity_poly.pdbx_seq_one_letter_code
_entity_poly.pdbx_strand_id
1 'polypeptide(L)'
;MQTSPLEALFLKASLVYSYGDHITGDILLSQCSLLIAKLFEVDEQKHFVLEVLSRVGEARKNDDFTHIADILRYEIVPILNTAH
;
A
#
# COMPACT_ATOMS: atom_id res chain seq x y z
N MET A 1 -1.87 5.38 -20.31
CA MET A 1 -2.40 4.28 -19.47
C MET A 1 -3.32 4.92 -18.44
N GLN A 2 -4.60 4.52 -18.40
CA GLN A 2 -5.51 5.00 -17.36
C GLN A 2 -5.17 4.22 -16.07
N THR A 3 -4.73 4.93 -15.04
CA THR A 3 -4.52 4.35 -13.70
C THR A 3 -5.87 3.92 -13.15
N SER A 4 -5.98 2.68 -12.67
CA SER A 4 -7.22 2.26 -12.02
C SER A 4 -7.47 3.12 -10.76
N PRO A 5 -8.75 3.31 -10.34
CA PRO A 5 -9.05 4.03 -9.10
C PRO A 5 -8.34 3.44 -7.87
N LEU A 6 -8.05 2.13 -7.93
CA LEU A 6 -7.31 1.41 -6.92
C LEU A 6 -5.84 1.85 -6.88
N GLU A 7 -5.12 1.74 -8.00
CA GLU A 7 -3.73 2.20 -8.11
C GLU A 7 -3.59 3.69 -7.74
N ALA A 8 -4.54 4.52 -8.15
CA ALA A 8 -4.55 5.94 -7.82
C ALA A 8 -4.57 6.19 -6.30
N LEU A 9 -5.24 5.33 -5.52
CA LEU A 9 -5.27 5.42 -4.05
C LEU A 9 -3.91 5.10 -3.43
N PHE A 10 -3.26 4.00 -3.85
CA PHE A 10 -1.93 3.61 -3.35
C PHE A 10 -0.85 4.63 -3.72
N LEU A 11 -0.89 5.15 -4.96
CA LEU A 11 0.02 6.22 -5.40
C LEU A 11 -0.21 7.51 -4.61
N LYS A 12 -1.46 7.86 -4.31
CA LYS A 12 -1.76 9.04 -3.49
C LYS A 12 -1.25 8.88 -2.06
N ALA A 13 -1.45 7.72 -1.45
CA ALA A 13 -0.91 7.42 -0.12
C ALA A 13 0.63 7.53 -0.09
N SER A 14 1.31 6.97 -1.10
CA SER A 14 2.76 7.07 -1.27
C SER A 14 3.23 8.54 -1.38
N LEU A 15 2.57 9.34 -2.21
CA LEU A 15 2.91 10.77 -2.39
C LEU A 15 2.76 11.56 -1.08
N VAL A 16 1.69 11.30 -0.34
CA VAL A 16 1.41 11.98 0.94
C VAL A 16 2.49 11.67 1.98
N TYR A 17 2.93 10.40 2.09
CA TYR A 17 4.08 10.05 2.93
C TYR A 17 5.38 10.70 2.45
N SER A 18 5.61 10.72 1.13
CA SER A 18 6.81 11.34 0.53
C SER A 18 6.90 12.85 0.81
N TYR A 19 5.75 13.52 0.92
CA TYR A 19 5.67 14.97 1.22
C TYR A 19 5.70 15.28 2.72
N GLY A 20 5.74 14.26 3.60
CA GLY A 20 5.82 14.44 5.05
C GLY A 20 4.48 14.66 5.76
N ASP A 21 3.34 14.48 5.08
CA ASP A 21 2.03 14.53 5.73
C ASP A 21 1.63 13.14 6.27
N HIS A 22 2.19 12.80 7.42
CA HIS A 22 2.03 11.47 8.01
C HIS A 22 0.61 11.20 8.53
N ILE A 23 -0.14 12.24 8.92
CA ILE A 23 -1.52 12.08 9.41
C ILE A 23 -2.44 11.68 8.26
N THR A 24 -2.39 12.43 7.15
CA THR A 24 -3.15 12.07 5.95
C THR A 24 -2.65 10.74 5.38
N GLY A 25 -1.34 10.48 5.48
CA GLY A 25 -0.71 9.22 5.09
C GLY A 25 -1.33 8.03 5.82
N ASP A 26 -1.44 8.09 7.14
CA ASP A 26 -2.01 7.02 7.97
C ASP A 26 -3.49 6.78 7.66
N ILE A 27 -4.26 7.84 7.41
CA ILE A 27 -5.68 7.71 7.01
C ILE A 27 -5.79 6.95 5.69
N LEU A 28 -5.00 7.33 4.69
CA LEU A 28 -5.00 6.68 3.39
C LEU A 28 -4.45 5.24 3.49
N LEU A 29 -3.46 5.01 4.34
CA LEU A 29 -2.88 3.70 4.56
C LEU A 29 -3.89 2.72 5.17
N SER A 30 -4.73 3.17 6.10
CA SER A 30 -5.82 2.37 6.65
C SER A 30 -6.80 1.91 5.55
N GLN A 31 -7.18 2.83 4.65
CA GLN A 31 -8.05 2.51 3.51
C GLN A 31 -7.39 1.52 2.54
N CYS A 32 -6.11 1.75 2.21
CA CYS A 32 -5.31 0.86 1.39
C CYS A 32 -5.24 -0.55 1.96
N SER A 33 -5.00 -0.68 3.27
CA SER A 33 -4.89 -1.96 3.96
C SER A 33 -6.20 -2.76 3.93
N LEU A 34 -7.34 -2.07 4.14
CA LEU A 34 -8.67 -2.68 4.05
C LEU A 34 -9.00 -3.14 2.63
N LEU A 35 -8.60 -2.37 1.61
CA LEU A 35 -8.81 -2.72 0.21
C LEU A 35 -7.97 -3.93 -0.20
N ILE A 36 -6.69 -3.98 0.18
CA ILE A 36 -5.84 -5.16 -0.06
C ILE A 36 -6.46 -6.39 0.61
N ALA A 37 -6.86 -6.29 1.87
CA ALA A 37 -7.44 -7.43 2.58
C ALA A 37 -8.71 -8.00 1.88
N LYS A 38 -9.50 -7.13 1.25
CA LYS A 38 -10.70 -7.54 0.49
C LYS A 38 -10.40 -8.13 -0.88
N LEU A 39 -9.38 -7.61 -1.57
CA LEU A 39 -9.06 -8.04 -2.93
C LEU A 39 -8.39 -9.42 -2.97
N PHE A 40 -7.74 -9.80 -1.88
CA PHE A 40 -6.90 -11.00 -1.81
C PHE A 40 -7.47 -12.04 -0.84
N GLU A 41 -8.78 -12.31 -0.92
CA GLU A 41 -9.46 -13.39 -0.16
C GLU A 41 -9.02 -14.81 -0.57
N VAL A 42 -8.28 -14.96 -1.68
CA VAL A 42 -7.82 -16.26 -2.19
C VAL A 42 -6.50 -16.68 -1.50
N ASP A 43 -6.46 -17.92 -1.00
CA ASP A 43 -5.42 -18.43 -0.08
C ASP A 43 -3.99 -18.34 -0.64
N GLU A 44 -3.82 -18.48 -1.96
CA GLU A 44 -2.49 -18.43 -2.62
C GLU A 44 -1.84 -17.03 -2.59
N GLN A 45 -2.62 -15.96 -2.56
CA GLN A 45 -2.10 -14.58 -2.56
C GLN A 45 -2.07 -13.96 -1.16
N LYS A 46 -2.68 -14.63 -0.19
CA LYS A 46 -2.81 -14.19 1.20
C LYS A 46 -1.47 -14.10 1.93
N HIS A 47 -0.56 -15.05 1.70
CA HIS A 47 0.76 -15.02 2.34
C HIS A 47 1.54 -13.76 1.91
N PHE A 48 1.57 -13.50 0.61
CA PHE A 48 2.22 -12.35 0.02
C PHE A 48 1.63 -11.03 0.56
N VAL A 49 0.30 -10.93 0.63
CA VAL A 49 -0.38 -9.75 1.19
C VAL A 49 -0.05 -9.53 2.65
N LEU A 50 -0.05 -10.59 3.47
CA LEU A 50 0.31 -10.50 4.88
C LEU A 50 1.77 -10.07 5.06
N GLU A 51 2.68 -10.54 4.20
CA GLU A 51 4.08 -10.12 4.20
C GLU A 51 4.23 -8.62 3.92
N VAL A 52 3.58 -8.12 2.85
CA VAL A 52 3.59 -6.69 2.52
C VAL A 52 2.98 -5.84 3.64
N LEU A 53 1.82 -6.23 4.17
CA LEU A 53 1.19 -5.52 5.28
C LEU A 53 2.05 -5.54 6.56
N SER A 54 2.77 -6.65 6.81
CA SER A 54 3.70 -6.73 7.94
C SER A 54 4.86 -5.75 7.78
N ARG A 55 5.44 -5.65 6.57
CA ARG A 55 6.54 -4.72 6.27
C ARG A 55 6.11 -3.26 6.36
N VAL A 56 4.91 -2.93 5.88
CA VAL A 56 4.32 -1.61 6.08
C VAL A 56 4.13 -1.31 7.57
N GLY A 57 3.62 -2.27 8.34
CA GLY A 57 3.45 -2.13 9.78
C GLY A 57 4.77 -1.94 10.53
N GLU A 58 5.84 -2.61 10.11
CA GLU A 58 7.18 -2.45 10.66
C GLU A 58 7.78 -1.08 10.31
N ALA A 59 7.69 -0.66 9.05
CA ALA A 59 8.11 0.67 8.62
C ALA A 59 7.36 1.76 9.40
N ARG A 60 6.05 1.59 9.63
CA ARG A 60 5.26 2.53 10.43
C ARG A 60 5.68 2.59 11.89
N LYS A 61 6.03 1.46 12.52
CA LYS A 61 6.53 1.41 13.91
C LYS A 61 7.87 2.11 14.08
N ASN A 62 8.69 2.11 13.03
CA ASN A 62 10.00 2.75 13.01
C ASN A 62 9.95 4.20 12.48
N ASP A 63 8.75 4.74 12.24
CA ASP A 63 8.54 6.05 11.59
C ASP A 63 9.29 6.19 10.25
N ASP A 64 9.50 5.09 9.54
CA ASP A 64 10.17 5.02 8.24
C ASP A 64 9.17 5.28 7.11
N PHE A 65 8.70 6.53 7.04
CA PHE A 65 7.66 6.95 6.10
C PHE A 65 8.10 6.88 4.64
N THR A 66 9.40 7.02 4.38
CA THR A 66 9.98 6.86 3.03
C THR A 66 9.83 5.42 2.56
N HIS A 67 10.15 4.45 3.42
CA HIS A 67 9.98 3.04 3.10
C HIS A 67 8.51 2.66 2.92
N ILE A 68 7.58 3.25 3.69
CA ILE A 68 6.14 3.08 3.44
C ILE A 68 5.80 3.58 2.03
N ALA A 69 6.26 4.77 1.64
CA ALA A 69 5.99 5.33 0.33
C ALA A 69 6.53 4.44 -0.81
N ASP A 70 7.70 3.83 -0.61
CA ASP A 70 8.32 2.92 -1.58
C ASP A 70 7.53 1.61 -1.72
N ILE A 71 7.14 0.98 -0.61
CA ILE A 71 6.32 -0.26 -0.64
C ILE A 71 5.01 0.00 -1.39
N LEU A 72 4.31 1.10 -1.06
CA LEU A 72 3.04 1.44 -1.70
C LEU A 72 3.20 1.66 -3.22
N ARG A 73 4.31 2.24 -3.66
CA ARG A 73 4.52 2.68 -5.05
C ARG A 73 5.13 1.61 -5.95
N TYR A 74 6.12 0.90 -5.44
CA TYR A 74 6.96 0.01 -6.26
C TYR A 74 6.69 -1.46 -6.01
N GLU A 75 5.97 -1.81 -4.95
CA GLU A 75 5.61 -3.20 -4.68
C GLU A 75 4.12 -3.42 -4.92
N ILE A 76 3.27 -2.67 -4.20
CA ILE A 76 1.81 -2.86 -4.25
C ILE A 76 1.22 -2.55 -5.63
N VAL A 77 1.54 -1.39 -6.19
CA VAL A 77 0.97 -0.95 -7.49
C VAL A 77 1.28 -1.94 -8.62
N PRO A 78 2.51 -2.47 -8.78
CA PRO A 78 2.79 -3.53 -9.76
C PRO A 78 1.96 -4.80 -9.55
N ILE A 79 1.73 -5.24 -8.32
CA ILE A 79 0.94 -6.44 -8.04
C ILE A 79 -0.51 -6.27 -8.50
N LEU A 80 -1.11 -5.11 -8.17
CA LEU A 80 -2.46 -4.79 -8.60
C LEU A 80 -2.61 -4.80 -10.13
N ASN A 81 -1.54 -4.45 -10.84
CA ASN A 81 -1.50 -4.48 -12.31
C ASN A 81 -1.24 -5.88 -12.89
N THR A 82 -0.69 -6.81 -12.12
CA THR A 82 -0.38 -8.19 -12.56
C THR A 82 -1.48 -9.18 -12.19
N ALA A 83 -2.38 -8.82 -11.27
CA ALA A 83 -3.52 -9.63 -10.83
C ALA A 83 -4.71 -9.64 -11.81
N HIS A 84 -4.54 -9.12 -13.03
CA HIS A 84 -5.56 -9.03 -14.08
C HIS A 84 -5.31 -9.98 -15.25
#